data_AF-A0A821LSG5-F1
#
_entry.id   AF-A0A821LSG5-F1
#
_cell.length_a   1.000
_cell.length_b   1.000
_cell.length_c   1.000
_cell.angle_alpha   90.00
_cell.angle_beta   90.00
_cell.angle_gamma   90.00
#
_symmetry.space_group_name_H-M   'P 1'
#
loop_
_entity.id
_entity.type
_entity.pdbx_description
1 polymer ?
#
loop_
_entity_poly.entity_id
_entity_poly.type
_entity_poly.pdbx_seq_one_letter_code
_entity_poly.pdbx_strand_id
1 'polypeptide(L)'
;KIDRHKIVFDNQSTILVFNQPLLDIDENTTVQEIKAPNRSNRLATHKVIVRRAGEPTDLALIQNFDEILHTENRLNNTPQDLYIIKQILSIALHENCSSHATAIYDRSFFAQTTAERHGEWDLGLGKAIWRGFYSCLVFSKGAHQLLMNLDINHGVFMKKQPFLEFLCEVMLHSPCGKNRYGGRQRDVQKVHGDDVLEFLDIRNPTYQI
;
A
#
# COMPACT_ATOMS: atom_id res chain seq x y z
N LYS A 1 -1.85 -30.13 -8.08
CA LYS A 1 -1.07 -28.89 -7.82
C LYS A 1 -1.93 -28.06 -6.89
N ILE A 2 -1.49 -27.72 -5.68
CA ILE A 2 -2.32 -26.92 -4.77
C ILE A 2 -2.29 -25.50 -5.33
N ASP A 3 -3.39 -25.05 -5.93
CA ASP A 3 -3.55 -23.67 -6.36
C ASP A 3 -3.51 -22.80 -5.11
N ARG A 4 -2.43 -22.05 -4.95
CA ARG A 4 -2.29 -21.11 -3.85
C ARG A 4 -3.05 -19.85 -4.22
N HIS A 5 -4.13 -19.57 -3.51
CA HIS A 5 -4.78 -18.26 -3.58
C HIS A 5 -3.77 -17.18 -3.24
N LYS A 6 -3.65 -16.15 -4.10
CA LYS A 6 -2.93 -14.93 -3.75
C LYS A 6 -3.93 -13.99 -3.09
N ILE A 7 -3.69 -13.69 -1.82
CA ILE A 7 -4.50 -12.80 -1.00
C ILE A 7 -3.73 -11.49 -0.85
N VAL A 8 -4.40 -10.37 -1.02
CA VAL A 8 -3.83 -9.02 -0.92
C VAL A 8 -4.69 -8.22 0.05
N PHE A 9 -4.05 -7.45 0.93
CA PHE A 9 -4.73 -6.70 1.97
C PHE A 9 -4.47 -5.20 1.84
N ASP A 10 -5.50 -4.36 2.02
CA ASP A 10 -5.37 -2.90 1.99
C ASP A 10 -4.94 -2.26 3.32
N ASN A 11 -4.66 -3.09 4.34
CA ASN A 11 -4.33 -2.67 5.71
C ASN A 11 -5.46 -1.92 6.46
N GLN A 12 -6.71 -2.03 6.01
CA GLN A 12 -7.87 -1.46 6.70
C GLN A 12 -8.97 -2.49 6.83
N SER A 13 -9.63 -2.80 5.72
CA SER A 13 -10.77 -3.69 5.70
C SER A 13 -10.70 -4.62 4.51
N THR A 14 -10.21 -4.18 3.35
CA THR A 14 -10.38 -4.92 2.10
C THR A 14 -9.36 -6.04 1.91
N ILE A 15 -9.84 -7.27 1.79
CA ILE A 15 -9.05 -8.40 1.32
C ILE A 15 -9.46 -8.77 -0.12
N LEU A 16 -8.48 -8.83 -1.01
CA LEU A 16 -8.65 -9.21 -2.40
C LEU A 16 -8.13 -10.62 -2.60
N VAL A 17 -8.94 -11.47 -3.23
CA VAL A 17 -8.57 -12.83 -3.59
C VAL A 17 -8.47 -12.90 -5.10
N PHE A 18 -7.31 -13.34 -5.59
CA PHE A 18 -7.07 -13.47 -7.01
C PHE A 18 -7.27 -14.92 -7.48
N ASN A 19 -7.77 -15.05 -8.71
CA ASN A 19 -7.82 -16.25 -9.55
C ASN A 19 -8.91 -17.28 -9.26
N GLN A 20 -9.35 -17.46 -8.01
CA GLN A 20 -10.48 -18.34 -7.68
C GLN A 20 -11.20 -17.79 -6.44
N PRO A 21 -12.54 -17.89 -6.38
CA PRO A 21 -13.29 -17.54 -5.17
C PRO A 21 -12.80 -18.41 -4.01
N LEU A 22 -12.82 -17.86 -2.79
CA LEU A 22 -12.60 -18.67 -1.60
C LEU A 22 -13.75 -19.67 -1.51
N LEU A 23 -13.43 -20.95 -1.71
CA LEU A 23 -14.38 -22.05 -1.50
C LEU A 23 -14.90 -21.96 -0.05
N ASP A 24 -16.21 -22.13 0.14
CA ASP A 24 -16.93 -22.12 1.41
C ASP A 24 -17.23 -20.76 2.06
N ILE A 25 -16.96 -19.64 1.37
CA ILE A 25 -17.46 -18.32 1.79
C ILE A 25 -18.69 -17.99 0.94
N ASP A 26 -19.78 -18.71 1.20
CA ASP A 26 -21.11 -18.31 0.76
C ASP A 26 -21.46 -16.92 1.36
N GLU A 27 -22.63 -16.36 1.07
CA GLU A 27 -23.10 -15.07 1.63
C GLU A 27 -23.01 -14.96 3.17
N ASN A 28 -22.74 -16.09 3.84
CA ASN A 28 -22.50 -16.19 5.26
C ASN A 28 -21.09 -15.74 5.66
N THR A 29 -21.08 -14.81 6.61
CA THR A 29 -19.90 -14.30 7.30
C THR A 29 -19.12 -15.45 7.94
N THR A 30 -17.87 -15.68 7.53
CA THR A 30 -16.96 -16.63 8.18
C THR A 30 -16.18 -15.93 9.28
N VAL A 31 -16.07 -16.59 10.43
CA VAL A 31 -15.31 -16.11 11.57
C VAL A 31 -14.11 -17.01 11.76
N GLN A 32 -12.91 -16.46 11.68
CA GLN A 32 -11.66 -17.16 11.95
C GLN A 32 -10.97 -16.57 13.17
N GLU A 33 -10.38 -17.42 13.99
CA GLU A 33 -9.55 -17.01 15.11
C GLU A 33 -8.07 -17.13 14.73
N ILE A 34 -7.35 -16.02 14.78
CA ILE A 34 -5.92 -15.95 14.46
C ILE A 34 -5.15 -15.63 15.72
N LYS A 35 -4.07 -16.36 15.99
CA LYS A 35 -3.15 -16.04 17.09
C LYS A 35 -2.03 -15.16 16.57
N ALA A 36 -1.96 -13.92 17.04
CA ALA A 36 -0.92 -12.97 16.67
C ALA A 36 -0.48 -12.11 17.86
N PRO A 37 0.76 -11.59 17.87
CA PRO A 37 1.22 -10.67 18.92
C PRO A 37 0.32 -9.43 19.00
N ASN A 38 -0.05 -9.03 20.21
CA ASN A 38 -0.74 -7.76 20.46
C ASN A 38 0.26 -6.60 20.61
N ARG A 39 -0.24 -5.39 20.92
CA ARG A 39 0.59 -4.19 21.14
C ARG A 39 1.63 -4.34 22.26
N SER A 40 1.41 -5.26 23.19
CA SER A 40 2.35 -5.59 24.27
C SER A 40 3.29 -6.74 23.90
N ASN A 41 3.34 -7.13 22.62
CA ASN A 41 4.10 -8.24 22.09
C ASN A 41 3.76 -9.60 22.73
N ARG A 42 2.55 -9.74 23.29
CA ARG A 42 2.04 -11.00 23.85
C ARG A 42 1.14 -11.68 22.82
N LEU A 43 1.22 -13.00 22.73
CA LEU A 43 0.33 -13.76 21.86
C LEU A 43 -1.12 -13.57 22.32
N ALA A 44 -1.97 -13.04 21.44
CA ALA A 44 -3.40 -12.88 21.68
C ALA A 44 -4.18 -13.55 20.54
N THR A 45 -5.39 -14.01 20.86
CA THR A 45 -6.34 -14.48 19.86
C THR A 45 -7.14 -13.29 19.34
N HIS A 46 -7.13 -13.10 18.02
CA HIS A 46 -7.88 -12.09 17.31
C HIS A 46 -8.98 -12.76 16.49
N LYS A 47 -10.19 -12.24 16.60
CA LYS A 47 -11.33 -12.72 15.81
C LYS A 47 -11.36 -11.94 14.51
N VAL A 48 -11.07 -12.62 13.40
CA VAL A 48 -11.14 -12.06 12.06
C VAL A 48 -12.45 -12.48 11.42
N ILE A 49 -13.19 -11.50 10.95
CA ILE A 49 -14.47 -11.71 10.28
C ILE A 49 -14.24 -11.51 8.79
N VAL A 50 -14.59 -12.52 8.01
CA VAL A 50 -14.44 -12.56 6.57
C VAL A 50 -15.82 -12.60 5.92
N ARG A 51 -16.09 -11.62 5.05
CA ARG A 51 -17.36 -11.52 4.33
C ARG A 51 -17.13 -11.04 2.90
N ARG A 52 -17.94 -11.54 1.97
CA ARG A 52 -17.99 -11.04 0.60
C ARG A 52 -18.53 -9.60 0.61
N ALA A 53 -17.77 -8.68 0.03
CA ALA A 53 -18.08 -7.24 -0.06
C ALA A 53 -18.77 -6.85 -1.38
N GLY A 54 -18.94 -7.79 -2.32
CA GLY A 54 -19.68 -7.52 -3.53
C GLY A 54 -19.60 -8.60 -4.60
N GLU A 55 -20.16 -8.29 -5.75
CA GLU A 55 -20.04 -9.13 -6.94
C GLU A 55 -18.61 -9.10 -7.49
N PRO A 56 -18.16 -10.18 -8.15
CA PRO A 56 -16.78 -10.31 -8.50
C PRO A 56 -16.50 -9.42 -9.68
N THR A 57 -15.40 -8.69 -9.60
CA THR A 57 -15.04 -7.71 -10.62
C THR A 57 -14.34 -8.41 -11.77
N ASP A 58 -14.78 -8.16 -13.01
CA ASP A 58 -14.14 -8.68 -14.22
C ASP A 58 -13.01 -7.75 -14.68
N LEU A 59 -11.76 -8.23 -14.64
CA LEU A 59 -10.59 -7.46 -15.09
C LEU A 59 -10.50 -7.33 -16.61
N ALA A 60 -11.24 -8.13 -17.40
CA ALA A 60 -11.24 -8.02 -18.86
C ALA A 60 -11.80 -6.67 -19.34
N LEU A 61 -12.59 -5.99 -18.51
CA LEU A 61 -13.09 -4.64 -18.78
C LEU A 61 -11.98 -3.61 -19.02
N ILE A 62 -10.74 -3.86 -18.57
CA ILE A 62 -9.58 -3.00 -18.88
C ILE A 62 -9.22 -3.04 -20.37
N GLN A 63 -9.41 -4.19 -21.04
CA GLN A 63 -9.07 -4.35 -22.45
C GLN A 63 -10.04 -3.60 -23.36
N ASN A 64 -11.29 -3.43 -22.92
CA ASN A 64 -12.35 -2.75 -23.68
C ASN A 64 -12.54 -1.30 -23.21
N PHE A 65 -11.50 -0.69 -22.62
CA PHE A 65 -11.57 0.65 -22.03
C PHE A 65 -12.03 1.73 -23.01
N ASP A 66 -11.58 1.65 -24.27
CA ASP A 66 -12.00 2.54 -25.37
C ASP A 66 -13.50 2.48 -25.62
N GLU A 67 -14.04 1.27 -25.76
CA GLU A 67 -15.47 1.04 -26.04
C GLU A 67 -16.33 1.55 -24.89
N ILE A 68 -15.90 1.32 -23.65
CA ILE A 68 -16.61 1.76 -22.45
C ILE A 68 -16.66 3.30 -22.39
N LEU A 69 -15.53 3.97 -22.63
CA LEU A 69 -15.47 5.44 -22.64
C LEU A 69 -16.31 6.06 -23.77
N HIS A 70 -16.30 5.45 -24.96
CA HIS A 70 -17.05 5.97 -26.10
C HIS A 70 -18.57 5.77 -25.94
N THR A 71 -18.98 4.69 -25.28
CA THR A 71 -20.40 4.40 -25.00
C THR A 71 -20.93 5.34 -23.91
N GLU A 72 -20.12 5.68 -22.91
CA GLU A 72 -20.46 6.63 -21.83
C GLU A 72 -20.17 8.10 -22.18
N ASN A 73 -20.47 8.52 -23.42
CA ASN A 73 -20.33 9.91 -23.91
C ASN A 73 -21.22 10.97 -23.19
N ARG A 74 -21.63 10.73 -21.95
CA ARG A 74 -22.39 11.63 -21.10
C ARG A 74 -21.77 11.70 -19.69
N LEU A 75 -21.12 12.83 -19.43
CA LEU A 75 -20.60 13.32 -18.15
C LEU A 75 -19.24 12.78 -17.72
N ASN A 76 -18.47 13.66 -17.08
CA ASN A 76 -17.08 13.52 -16.63
C ASN A 76 -16.79 12.39 -15.61
N ASN A 77 -17.63 11.37 -15.53
CA ASN A 77 -17.51 10.30 -14.56
C ASN A 77 -16.86 9.09 -15.21
N THR A 78 -15.82 8.56 -14.57
CA THR A 78 -15.30 7.23 -14.94
C THR A 78 -16.36 6.19 -14.55
N PRO A 79 -16.65 5.19 -15.40
CA PRO A 79 -17.59 4.13 -15.05
C PRO A 79 -17.23 3.52 -13.70
N GLN A 80 -18.24 3.25 -12.87
CA GLN A 80 -18.04 2.77 -11.50
C GLN A 80 -17.19 1.48 -11.47
N ASP A 81 -17.39 0.57 -12.43
CA ASP A 81 -16.65 -0.67 -12.53
C ASP A 81 -15.16 -0.44 -12.80
N LEU A 82 -14.81 0.52 -13.66
CA LEU A 82 -13.41 0.88 -13.92
C LEU A 82 -12.76 1.51 -12.68
N TYR A 83 -13.51 2.31 -11.92
CA TYR A 83 -13.02 2.83 -10.64
C TYR A 83 -12.71 1.71 -9.65
N ILE A 84 -13.61 0.74 -9.52
CA ILE A 84 -13.43 -0.45 -8.66
C ILE A 84 -12.19 -1.26 -9.11
N ILE A 85 -12.06 -1.53 -10.40
CA ILE A 85 -10.89 -2.22 -10.98
C ILE A 85 -9.60 -1.48 -10.66
N LYS A 86 -9.58 -0.15 -10.85
CA LYS A 86 -8.42 0.66 -10.51
C LYS A 86 -8.07 0.57 -9.03
N GLN A 87 -9.07 0.58 -8.15
CA GLN A 87 -8.87 0.46 -6.71
C GLN A 87 -8.27 -0.90 -6.35
N ILE A 88 -8.84 -1.99 -6.88
CA ILE A 88 -8.33 -3.36 -6.77
C ILE A 88 -6.85 -3.44 -7.16
N LEU A 89 -6.51 -2.94 -8.35
CA LEU A 89 -5.15 -3.01 -8.86
C LEU A 89 -4.21 -2.10 -8.07
N SER A 90 -4.71 -0.98 -7.55
CA SER A 90 -3.93 -0.09 -6.69
C SER A 90 -3.59 -0.76 -5.36
N ILE A 91 -4.52 -1.52 -4.76
CA ILE A 91 -4.28 -2.30 -3.54
C ILE A 91 -3.26 -3.40 -3.83
N ALA A 92 -3.41 -4.15 -4.93
CA ALA A 92 -2.46 -5.19 -5.35
C ALA A 92 -1.03 -4.66 -5.57
N LEU A 93 -0.93 -3.50 -6.22
CA LEU A 93 0.34 -2.80 -6.42
C LEU A 93 0.94 -2.34 -5.08
N HIS A 94 0.10 -1.73 -4.23
CA HIS A 94 0.54 -1.21 -2.93
C HIS A 94 1.09 -2.33 -2.04
N GLU A 95 0.41 -3.48 -1.98
CA GLU A 95 0.86 -4.64 -1.21
C GLU A 95 2.18 -5.24 -1.73
N ASN A 96 2.34 -5.29 -3.06
CA ASN A 96 3.59 -5.75 -3.64
C ASN A 96 4.75 -4.80 -3.30
N CYS A 97 4.52 -3.49 -3.32
CA CYS A 97 5.52 -2.51 -2.97
C CYS A 97 5.77 -2.46 -1.44
N SER A 98 4.72 -2.60 -0.63
CA SER A 98 4.78 -2.51 0.84
C SER A 98 5.65 -3.61 1.43
N SER A 99 5.54 -4.84 0.91
CA SER A 99 6.34 -6.00 1.33
C SER A 99 7.85 -5.85 1.13
N HIS A 100 8.27 -4.91 0.27
CA HIS A 100 9.69 -4.63 -0.01
C HIS A 100 10.15 -3.27 0.56
N ALA A 101 9.24 -2.46 1.07
CA ALA A 101 9.56 -1.14 1.61
C ALA A 101 9.99 -1.23 3.07
N THR A 102 10.94 -0.38 3.48
CA THR A 102 11.27 -0.20 4.90
C THR A 102 10.33 0.79 5.58
N ALA A 103 9.87 1.80 4.83
CA ALA A 103 8.90 2.78 5.30
C ALA A 103 7.93 3.13 4.17
N ILE A 104 6.68 3.42 4.53
CA ILE A 104 5.61 3.76 3.59
C ILE A 104 4.95 5.04 4.09
N TYR A 105 4.79 6.00 3.20
CA TYR A 105 4.03 7.22 3.47
C TYR A 105 3.06 7.48 2.34
N ASP A 106 1.76 7.35 2.64
CA ASP A 106 0.68 7.41 1.65
C ASP A 106 0.92 6.40 0.50
N ARG A 107 1.30 6.89 -0.68
CA ARG A 107 1.62 6.07 -1.87
C ARG A 107 3.10 6.07 -2.24
N SER A 108 3.95 6.52 -1.32
CA SER A 108 5.41 6.50 -1.49
C SER A 108 6.04 5.38 -0.66
N PHE A 109 6.98 4.68 -1.27
CA PHE A 109 7.67 3.53 -0.70
C PHE A 109 9.16 3.85 -0.60
N PHE A 110 9.73 3.72 0.59
CA PHE A 110 11.13 4.05 0.87
C PHE A 110 11.89 2.83 1.34
N ALA A 111 13.10 2.67 0.84
CA ALA A 111 14.02 1.64 1.27
C ALA A 111 15.15 2.28 2.07
N GLN A 112 15.46 1.70 3.23
CA GLN A 112 16.66 2.09 3.96
C GLN A 112 17.89 1.80 3.08
N THR A 113 18.72 2.82 2.88
CA THR A 113 19.97 2.68 2.15
C THR A 113 20.91 1.78 2.95
N THR A 114 21.37 0.69 2.35
CA THR A 114 22.49 -0.06 2.90
C THR A 114 23.78 0.56 2.40
N ALA A 115 24.83 0.52 3.24
CA ALA A 115 26.16 1.07 2.92
C ALA A 115 26.73 0.55 1.58
N GLU A 116 26.30 -0.65 1.16
CA GLU A 116 26.79 -1.33 -0.03
C GLU A 116 26.14 -0.86 -1.34
N ARG A 117 24.91 -0.32 -1.31
CA ARG A 117 24.16 -0.11 -2.57
C ARG A 117 24.15 1.32 -3.06
N HIS A 118 23.95 2.34 -2.22
CA HIS A 118 23.88 3.73 -2.72
C HIS A 118 24.32 4.83 -1.75
N GLY A 119 25.01 4.48 -0.66
CA GLY A 119 25.42 5.43 0.38
C GLY A 119 24.22 6.00 1.16
N GLU A 120 24.30 6.00 2.48
CA GLU A 120 23.38 6.79 3.28
C GLU A 120 23.75 8.26 3.12
N TRP A 121 22.83 9.09 2.64
CA TRP A 121 23.03 10.55 2.63
C TRP A 121 22.75 11.05 4.04
N ASP A 122 23.80 11.01 4.84
CA ASP A 122 23.82 11.50 6.22
C ASP A 122 23.56 13.01 6.25
N LEU A 123 22.53 13.42 7.01
CA LEU A 123 22.19 14.82 7.24
C LEU A 123 22.70 15.33 8.59
N GLY A 124 23.36 14.46 9.38
CA GLY A 124 23.69 14.71 10.77
C GLY A 124 22.46 14.70 11.69
N LEU A 125 22.67 14.95 12.97
CA LEU A 125 21.60 15.04 13.99
C LEU A 125 20.69 13.81 14.03
N GLY A 126 21.24 12.62 13.75
CA GLY A 126 20.49 11.37 13.69
C GLY A 126 19.60 11.20 12.48
N LYS A 127 19.79 11.97 11.40
CA LYS A 127 18.93 11.94 10.23
C LYS A 127 19.69 11.51 8.99
N ALA A 128 18.98 10.84 8.09
CA ALA A 128 19.46 10.47 6.78
C ALA A 128 18.38 10.61 5.72
N ILE A 129 18.79 10.83 4.48
CA ILE A 129 17.89 10.75 3.32
C ILE A 129 17.81 9.31 2.86
N TRP A 130 16.59 8.78 2.80
CA TRP A 130 16.30 7.51 2.14
C TRP A 130 15.66 7.78 0.78
N ARG A 131 16.04 6.95 -0.18
CA ARG A 131 15.46 6.96 -1.52
C ARG A 131 14.21 6.10 -1.54
N GLY A 132 13.26 6.52 -2.35
CA GLY A 132 12.02 5.83 -2.58
C GLY A 132 11.41 6.22 -3.91
N PHE A 133 10.17 5.80 -4.09
CA PHE A 133 9.37 6.24 -5.23
C PHE A 133 7.91 6.36 -4.82
N TYR A 134 7.22 7.30 -5.45
CA TYR A 134 5.77 7.39 -5.45
C TYR A 134 5.22 6.47 -6.54
N SER A 135 4.12 5.78 -6.26
CA SER A 135 3.43 4.96 -7.24
C SER A 135 1.91 5.10 -7.14
N CYS A 136 1.25 5.35 -8.27
CA CYS A 136 -0.20 5.23 -8.35
C CYS A 136 -0.66 4.78 -9.73
N LEU A 137 -1.88 4.26 -9.79
CA LEU A 137 -2.55 3.98 -11.06
C LEU A 137 -3.42 5.17 -11.47
N VAL A 138 -3.44 5.50 -12.76
CA VAL A 138 -4.19 6.62 -13.33
C VAL A 138 -4.77 6.19 -14.67
N PHE A 139 -6.04 6.50 -14.91
CA PHE A 139 -6.62 6.37 -16.25
C PHE A 139 -6.23 7.58 -17.09
N SER A 140 -5.56 7.33 -18.22
CA SER A 140 -5.19 8.38 -19.16
C SER A 140 -6.27 8.55 -20.21
N LYS A 141 -6.85 9.76 -20.31
CA LYS A 141 -7.86 10.10 -21.32
C LYS A 141 -7.31 10.06 -22.75
N GLY A 142 -6.01 10.30 -22.94
CA GLY A 142 -5.40 10.39 -24.28
C GLY A 142 -4.78 9.08 -24.77
N ALA A 143 -4.34 8.23 -23.85
CA ALA A 143 -3.77 6.92 -24.20
C ALA A 143 -4.78 5.77 -24.05
N HIS A 144 -5.99 6.11 -23.58
CA HIS A 144 -7.10 5.19 -23.37
C HIS A 144 -6.70 3.89 -22.64
N GLN A 145 -5.88 4.04 -21.61
CA GLN A 145 -5.35 2.91 -20.87
C GLN A 145 -5.12 3.27 -19.41
N LEU A 146 -5.08 2.23 -18.57
CA LEU A 146 -4.63 2.33 -17.19
C LEU A 146 -3.10 2.42 -17.17
N LEU A 147 -2.59 3.54 -16.69
CA LEU A 147 -1.16 3.80 -16.57
C LEU A 147 -0.70 3.70 -15.12
N MET A 148 0.54 3.27 -14.94
CA MET A 148 1.26 3.41 -13.69
C MET A 148 2.06 4.71 -13.72
N ASN A 149 1.74 5.63 -12.82
CA ASN A 149 2.52 6.84 -12.60
C ASN A 149 3.58 6.54 -11.52
N LEU A 150 4.84 6.76 -11.88
CA LEU A 150 6.00 6.54 -11.02
C LEU A 150 6.81 7.83 -10.96
N ASP A 151 7.22 8.21 -9.75
CA ASP A 151 8.12 9.34 -9.54
C ASP A 151 9.15 9.01 -8.46
N ILE A 152 10.37 9.50 -8.62
CA ILE A 152 11.46 9.27 -7.65
C ILE A 152 11.25 10.22 -6.48
N ASN A 153 11.27 9.68 -5.26
CA ASN A 153 11.08 10.46 -4.04
C ASN A 153 12.26 10.28 -3.08
N HIS A 154 12.47 11.29 -2.23
CA HIS A 154 13.46 11.29 -1.17
C HIS A 154 12.76 11.68 0.13
N GLY A 155 12.93 10.88 1.17
CA GLY A 155 12.39 11.14 2.50
C GLY A 155 13.51 11.29 3.52
N VAL A 156 13.30 12.13 4.53
CA VAL A 156 14.22 12.27 5.66
C VAL A 156 13.74 11.37 6.78
N PHE A 157 14.60 10.46 7.23
CA PHE A 157 14.29 9.48 8.28
C PHE A 157 15.33 9.55 9.38
N MET A 158 14.94 9.09 10.58
CA MET A 158 15.88 8.89 11.67
C MET A 158 16.75 7.67 11.39
N LYS A 159 18.05 7.78 11.61
CA LYS A 159 18.99 6.65 11.52
C LYS A 159 18.61 5.57 12.53
N LYS A 160 18.77 4.30 12.13
CA LYS A 160 18.69 3.18 13.06
C LYS A 160 20.01 3.05 13.81
N GLN A 161 20.17 3.82 14.88
CA GLN A 161 21.39 3.87 15.69
C GLN A 161 21.08 3.81 17.21
N PRO A 162 22.03 3.40 18.05
CA PRO A 162 21.91 3.47 19.51
C PRO A 162 21.57 4.88 19.99
N PHE A 163 20.77 4.97 21.05
CA PHE A 163 20.34 6.27 21.60
C PHE A 163 21.50 7.17 22.03
N LEU A 164 22.59 6.59 22.56
CA LEU A 164 23.78 7.36 22.93
C LEU A 164 24.49 7.96 21.71
N GLU A 165 24.60 7.23 20.60
CA GLU A 165 25.17 7.75 19.35
C GLU A 165 24.30 8.89 18.80
N PHE A 166 22.98 8.71 18.83
CA PHE A 166 22.04 9.77 18.49
C PHE A 166 22.22 11.03 19.35
N LEU A 167 22.33 10.87 20.67
CA LEU A 167 22.56 12.00 21.58
C LEU A 167 23.89 12.69 21.31
N CYS A 168 24.96 11.93 21.06
CA CYS A 168 26.25 12.48 20.67
C CYS A 168 26.13 13.29 19.37
N GLU A 169 25.49 12.76 18.33
CA GLU A 169 25.27 13.50 17.08
C GLU A 169 24.47 14.78 17.32
N VAL A 170 23.38 14.75 18.10
CA VAL A 170 22.56 15.92 18.38
C VAL A 170 23.29 16.97 19.21
N MET A 171 23.97 16.56 20.28
CA MET A 171 24.65 17.47 21.20
C MET A 171 25.93 18.05 20.61
N LEU A 172 26.68 17.27 19.82
CA LEU A 172 27.94 17.70 19.22
C LEU A 172 27.76 18.43 17.88
N HIS A 173 26.63 18.25 17.18
CA HIS A 173 26.29 19.01 15.97
C HIS A 173 25.36 20.19 16.23
N SER A 174 25.05 20.53 17.48
CA SER A 174 24.30 21.75 17.80
C SER A 174 25.14 22.97 17.40
N PRO A 175 24.84 23.67 16.30
CA PRO A 175 25.65 24.78 15.86
C PRO A 175 25.26 25.98 16.72
N CYS A 176 26.21 26.53 17.47
CA CYS A 176 26.20 27.96 17.74
C CYS A 176 26.30 28.68 16.37
N GLY A 177 25.18 28.86 15.68
CA GLY A 177 25.11 29.68 14.46
C GLY A 177 24.47 29.00 13.26
N LYS A 178 23.28 29.49 12.92
CA LYS A 178 22.69 29.63 11.58
C LYS A 178 22.71 28.38 10.67
N ASN A 179 21.55 27.75 10.50
CA ASN A 179 20.97 27.57 9.18
C ASN A 179 19.45 27.31 9.25
N ARG A 180 18.71 28.12 8.49
CA ARG A 180 17.26 28.03 8.31
C ARG A 180 17.00 27.07 7.15
N TYR A 181 16.43 25.90 7.43
CA TYR A 181 15.58 25.20 6.49
C TYR A 181 14.27 24.88 7.21
N GLY A 182 13.33 25.82 7.11
CA GLY A 182 11.97 25.67 7.60
C GLY A 182 11.15 24.82 6.65
N GLY A 183 11.27 23.49 6.74
CA GLY A 183 10.28 22.55 6.24
C GLY A 183 9.36 22.17 7.38
N ARG A 184 8.05 22.43 7.28
CA ARG A 184 7.07 22.03 8.30
C ARG A 184 7.02 20.51 8.38
N GLN A 185 7.59 19.96 9.45
CA GLN A 185 7.43 18.57 9.85
C GLN A 185 6.07 18.42 10.55
N ARG A 186 5.21 17.50 10.08
CA ARG A 186 4.01 17.07 10.81
C ARG A 186 4.31 15.69 11.37
N ASP A 187 4.59 15.63 12.67
CA ASP A 187 4.63 14.37 13.41
C ASP A 187 3.19 13.89 13.61
N VAL A 188 2.90 12.65 13.19
CA VAL A 188 1.58 12.04 13.41
C VAL A 188 1.78 10.64 14.00
N GLN A 189 1.52 10.53 15.30
CA GLN A 189 1.19 9.25 15.93
C GLN A 189 -0.15 8.77 15.37
N LYS A 190 -0.20 7.59 14.76
CA LYS A 190 -1.46 6.92 14.45
C LYS A 190 -1.92 6.10 15.64
N VAL A 191 -3.08 6.48 16.19
CA VAL A 191 -3.95 5.65 17.01
C VAL A 191 -5.11 5.22 16.12
N HIS A 192 -5.37 3.93 16.00
CA HIS A 192 -6.69 3.43 15.59
C HIS A 192 -7.02 2.14 16.33
N GLY A 193 -8.29 2.01 16.71
CA GLY A 193 -8.87 0.86 17.38
C GLY A 193 -9.87 0.15 16.46
N ASP A 194 -10.07 -1.12 16.77
CA ASP A 194 -11.03 -2.13 16.31
C ASP A 194 -11.30 -2.22 14.79
N ASP A 195 -10.70 -3.25 14.18
CA ASP A 195 -10.74 -3.54 12.74
C ASP A 195 -11.94 -4.43 12.35
N VAL A 196 -12.66 -4.05 11.30
CA VAL A 196 -13.63 -4.89 10.57
C VAL A 196 -13.12 -5.04 9.14
N LEU A 197 -13.01 -6.28 8.64
CA LEU A 197 -12.52 -6.59 7.29
C LEU A 197 -13.68 -6.92 6.32
N GLU A 198 -13.61 -6.38 5.10
CA GLU A 198 -14.51 -6.57 3.96
C GLU A 198 -13.72 -7.21 2.79
N PHE A 199 -14.31 -8.01 1.90
CA PHE A 199 -13.55 -8.71 0.85
C PHE A 199 -14.10 -8.45 -0.54
N LEU A 200 -13.29 -8.04 -1.50
CA LEU A 200 -13.75 -7.89 -2.90
C LEU A 200 -13.18 -9.00 -3.78
N ASP A 201 -14.06 -9.78 -4.40
CA ASP A 201 -13.71 -10.89 -5.29
C ASP A 201 -13.39 -10.36 -6.70
N ILE A 202 -12.40 -10.97 -7.37
CA ILE A 202 -11.91 -10.53 -8.67
C ILE A 202 -11.83 -11.75 -9.59
N ARG A 203 -12.68 -11.80 -10.62
CA ARG A 203 -12.64 -12.87 -11.62
C ARG A 203 -11.74 -12.45 -12.79
N ASN A 204 -10.92 -13.39 -13.22
CA ASN A 204 -10.15 -13.30 -14.46
C ASN A 204 -10.71 -14.34 -15.44
N PRO A 205 -11.28 -13.97 -16.60
CA PRO A 205 -11.93 -14.90 -17.50
C PRO A 205 -10.97 -15.79 -18.33
N THR A 206 -9.65 -15.76 -18.09
CA THR A 206 -8.67 -16.46 -18.95
C THR A 206 -8.09 -17.76 -18.40
N TYR A 207 -8.91 -18.58 -17.73
CA TYR A 207 -8.59 -20.02 -17.57
C TYR A 207 -9.86 -20.87 -17.68
N GLN A 208 -10.31 -21.12 -18.91
CA GLN A 208 -10.97 -22.37 -19.25
C GLN A 208 -9.89 -23.32 -19.80
N ILE A 209 -9.58 -24.38 -19.05
CA ILE A 209 -9.04 -25.63 -19.60
C ILE A 209 -10.03 -26.72 -19.21
#